data_AF-A0A5C6WXS7-F1
#
_entry.id   AF-A0A5C6WXS7-F1
#
_cell.length_a   1.000
_cell.length_b   1.000
_cell.length_c   1.000
_cell.angle_alpha   90.00
_cell.angle_beta   90.00
_cell.angle_gamma   90.00
#
_symmetry.space_group_name_H-M   'P 1'
#
loop_
_entity.id
_entity.type
_entity.pdbx_description
1 polymer ?
#
loop_
_entity_poly.entity_id
_entity_poly.type
_entity_poly.pdbx_seq_one_letter_code
_entity_poly.pdbx_strand_id
1 'polypeptide(L)'
;MAFSRSTMLSERSDEASLTRDMVGIGMNFAGDANRDAPIEETLVLATALGMEGHDFRVLAVLTTWMDVHQKHINVDRLARCVAEHPSERVLAYWAAVSTWLKKDRRFARFAKLYQGPPLDLLPVGTDFQIARRGEDARFEGSPLRVPAGTLRDRVADVLSPEALVRQHAGYRNRVRMGPSWRADVWTVLERDPELSAAEAARRAGCSFATAWRVVEDFRVLRGGEVGLG
;
A
#
# COMPACT_ATOMS: atom_id res chain seq x y z
N MET A 1 32.66 -2.81 5.46
CA MET A 1 31.56 -1.84 5.63
C MET A 1 30.25 -2.57 5.46
N ALA A 2 29.44 -2.68 6.51
CA ALA A 2 28.14 -3.31 6.42
C ALA A 2 27.21 -2.41 5.58
N PHE A 3 26.64 -2.95 4.51
CA PHE A 3 25.64 -2.26 3.71
C PHE A 3 24.40 -2.06 4.60
N SER A 4 24.28 -0.90 5.25
CA SER A 4 23.08 -0.53 5.98
C SER A 4 21.95 -0.38 4.95
N ARG A 5 20.89 -1.16 5.12
CA ARG A 5 19.72 -1.08 4.22
C ARG A 5 19.05 0.27 4.43
N SER A 6 18.84 1.01 3.34
CA SER A 6 18.02 2.22 3.36
C SER A 6 16.61 1.90 3.85
N THR A 7 16.08 2.71 4.76
CA THR A 7 14.70 2.63 5.24
C THR A 7 13.72 2.82 4.10
N MET A 8 12.62 2.06 4.11
CA MET A 8 11.54 2.15 3.12
C MET A 8 10.47 3.15 3.52
N LEU A 9 10.31 3.39 4.83
CA LEU A 9 9.48 4.48 5.33
C LEU A 9 10.29 5.76 5.42
N SER A 10 9.83 6.81 4.74
CA SER A 10 10.29 8.17 4.99
C SER A 10 9.84 8.63 6.37
N GLU A 11 10.50 9.67 6.89
CA GLU A 11 9.92 10.44 8.00
C GLU A 11 8.54 10.94 7.58
N ARG A 12 7.62 10.98 8.54
CA ARG A 12 6.21 11.33 8.32
C ARG A 12 6.14 12.68 7.58
N SER A 13 5.70 12.63 6.33
CA SER A 13 5.42 13.83 5.55
C SER A 13 4.31 14.64 6.22
N ASP A 14 4.25 15.95 5.96
CA ASP A 14 3.16 16.77 6.52
C ASP A 14 1.78 16.24 6.08
N GLU A 15 0.74 16.56 6.85
CA GLU A 15 -0.61 16.01 6.62
C GLU A 15 -1.15 16.36 5.21
N ALA A 16 -0.75 17.51 4.66
CA ALA A 16 -1.12 17.91 3.32
C ALA A 16 -0.48 17.00 2.26
N SER A 17 0.78 16.64 2.43
CA SER A 17 1.51 15.71 1.55
C SER A 17 0.89 14.32 1.58
N LEU A 18 0.60 13.78 2.78
CA LEU A 18 -0.08 12.48 2.89
C LEU A 18 -1.47 12.51 2.25
N THR A 19 -2.22 13.60 2.39
CA THR A 19 -3.52 13.75 1.71
C THR A 19 -3.37 13.70 0.20
N ARG A 20 -2.39 14.42 -0.37
CA ARG A 20 -2.10 14.37 -1.81
C ARG A 20 -1.72 12.98 -2.28
N ASP A 21 -0.96 12.24 -1.47
CA ASP A 21 -0.58 10.86 -1.76
C ASP A 21 -1.77 9.92 -1.74
N MET A 22 -2.63 10.01 -0.71
CA MET A 22 -3.87 9.23 -0.63
C MET A 22 -4.77 9.49 -1.84
N VAL A 23 -4.94 10.75 -2.25
CA VAL A 23 -5.67 11.11 -3.48
C VAL A 23 -4.97 10.54 -4.71
N GLY A 24 -3.64 10.62 -4.75
CA GLY A 24 -2.78 10.07 -5.78
C GLY A 24 -2.99 8.58 -6.06
N ILE A 25 -3.16 7.80 -5.01
CA ILE A 25 -3.41 6.35 -5.09
C ILE A 25 -4.90 5.99 -5.22
N GLY A 26 -5.77 7.00 -5.34
CA GLY A 26 -7.19 6.82 -5.65
C GLY A 26 -8.13 6.79 -4.46
N MET A 27 -7.75 7.31 -3.30
CA MET A 27 -8.69 7.59 -2.21
C MET A 27 -9.38 8.93 -2.50
N ASN A 28 -10.72 8.95 -2.57
CA ASN A 28 -11.49 10.14 -2.97
C ASN A 28 -11.62 11.17 -1.82
N PHE A 29 -10.48 11.69 -1.36
CA PHE A 29 -10.43 12.87 -0.50
C PHE A 29 -10.40 14.16 -1.32
N ALA A 30 -10.74 15.27 -0.69
CA ALA A 30 -10.57 16.59 -1.29
C ALA A 30 -9.08 16.97 -1.25
N GLY A 31 -8.48 17.19 -2.42
CA GLY A 31 -7.08 17.60 -2.55
C GLY A 31 -6.50 17.31 -3.93
N ASP A 32 -5.29 17.80 -4.18
CA ASP A 32 -4.57 17.55 -5.42
C ASP A 32 -3.90 16.17 -5.40
N ALA A 33 -4.04 15.40 -6.48
CA ALA A 33 -3.43 14.09 -6.60
C ALA A 33 -1.90 14.17 -6.78
N ASN A 34 -1.12 13.53 -5.91
CA ASN A 34 0.24 13.13 -6.25
C ASN A 34 0.20 11.85 -7.12
N ARG A 35 0.26 12.00 -8.43
CA ARG A 35 0.14 10.87 -9.39
C ARG A 35 1.28 9.85 -9.33
N ASP A 36 2.32 10.19 -8.58
CA ASP A 36 3.53 9.39 -8.43
C ASP A 36 3.70 8.87 -6.99
N ALA A 37 2.64 8.96 -6.18
CA ALA A 37 2.63 8.58 -4.77
C ALA A 37 3.13 7.13 -4.55
N PRO A 38 3.98 6.89 -3.54
CA PRO A 38 4.47 5.56 -3.23
C PRO A 38 3.38 4.72 -2.53
N ILE A 39 2.58 3.98 -3.31
CA ILE A 39 1.41 3.21 -2.85
C ILE A 39 1.62 2.54 -1.49
N GLU A 40 2.61 1.66 -1.36
CA GLU A 40 2.79 0.90 -0.12
C GLU A 40 3.11 1.75 1.10
N GLU A 41 3.88 2.82 0.93
CA GLU A 41 4.20 3.76 2.00
C GLU A 41 2.98 4.60 2.38
N THR A 42 2.25 5.11 1.39
CA THR A 42 0.99 5.83 1.59
C THR A 42 -0.01 4.98 2.38
N LEU A 43 -0.13 3.68 2.08
CA LEU A 43 -1.02 2.77 2.81
C LEU A 43 -0.60 2.66 4.28
N VAL A 44 0.69 2.49 4.58
CA VAL A 44 1.18 2.38 5.97
C VAL A 44 0.99 3.68 6.74
N LEU A 45 1.28 4.82 6.13
CA LEU A 45 1.06 6.13 6.75
C LEU A 45 -0.43 6.43 6.97
N ALA A 46 -1.31 6.04 6.04
CA ALA A 46 -2.75 6.12 6.22
C ALA A 46 -3.25 5.19 7.34
N THR A 47 -2.67 3.99 7.47
CA THR A 47 -2.94 3.10 8.62
C THR A 47 -2.56 3.78 9.93
N ALA A 48 -1.36 4.38 10.00
CA ALA A 48 -0.90 5.08 11.21
C ALA A 48 -1.83 6.24 11.57
N LEU A 49 -2.26 7.04 10.60
CA LEU A 49 -3.22 8.13 10.82
C LEU A 49 -4.56 7.60 11.35
N GLY A 50 -5.06 6.49 10.83
CA GLY A 50 -6.31 5.88 11.28
C GLY A 50 -6.22 5.18 12.64
N MET A 51 -5.10 4.50 12.91
CA MET A 51 -4.94 3.68 14.12
C MET A 51 -4.45 4.48 15.32
N GLU A 52 -3.49 5.40 15.13
CA GLU A 52 -2.90 6.24 16.19
C GLU A 52 -3.59 7.60 16.28
N GLY A 53 -3.89 8.22 15.14
CA GLY A 53 -4.57 9.51 15.08
C GLY A 53 -6.09 9.42 15.27
N HIS A 54 -6.64 8.20 15.35
CA HIS A 54 -8.07 7.93 15.40
C HIS A 54 -8.87 8.55 14.24
N ASP A 55 -8.23 8.79 13.09
CA ASP A 55 -8.92 9.22 11.88
C ASP A 55 -9.61 8.01 11.22
N PHE A 56 -10.75 7.63 11.78
CA PHE A 56 -11.54 6.51 11.28
C PHE A 56 -12.13 6.76 9.90
N ARG A 57 -12.21 8.01 9.44
CA ARG A 57 -12.57 8.31 8.05
C ARG A 57 -11.46 7.83 7.12
N VAL A 58 -10.20 8.16 7.41
CA VAL A 58 -9.05 7.66 6.64
C VAL A 58 -8.97 6.15 6.72
N LEU A 59 -9.12 5.57 7.91
CA LEU A 59 -9.08 4.11 8.08
C LEU A 59 -10.20 3.39 7.31
N ALA A 60 -11.40 3.96 7.26
CA ALA A 60 -12.51 3.41 6.50
C ALA A 60 -12.22 3.40 5.00
N VAL A 61 -11.78 4.53 4.44
CA VAL A 61 -11.43 4.63 3.01
C VAL A 61 -10.25 3.73 2.67
N LEU A 62 -9.22 3.65 3.51
CA LEU A 62 -8.11 2.71 3.37
C LEU A 62 -8.61 1.27 3.34
N THR A 63 -9.51 0.89 4.25
CA THR A 63 -10.01 -0.49 4.33
C THR A 63 -10.85 -0.83 3.11
N THR A 64 -11.68 0.09 2.60
CA THR A 64 -12.36 -0.09 1.30
C THR A 64 -11.36 -0.14 0.13
N TRP A 65 -10.31 0.68 0.15
CA TRP A 65 -9.26 0.66 -0.88
C TRP A 65 -8.57 -0.72 -0.95
N MET A 66 -8.27 -1.31 0.22
CA MET A 66 -7.70 -2.65 0.30
C MET A 66 -8.60 -3.71 -0.35
N ASP A 67 -9.92 -3.64 -0.16
CA ASP A 67 -10.86 -4.59 -0.77
C ASP A 67 -10.80 -4.52 -2.30
N VAL A 68 -10.80 -3.31 -2.85
CA VAL A 68 -10.82 -3.05 -4.29
C VAL A 68 -9.47 -3.35 -4.96
N HIS A 69 -8.36 -2.95 -4.33
CA HIS A 69 -7.06 -2.83 -5.02
C HIS A 69 -5.98 -3.82 -4.57
N GLN A 70 -6.21 -4.67 -3.55
CA GLN A 70 -5.16 -5.56 -3.00
C GLN A 70 -4.42 -6.42 -4.04
N LYS A 71 -5.08 -6.78 -5.15
CA LYS A 71 -4.48 -7.54 -6.25
C LYS A 71 -3.28 -6.85 -6.91
N HIS A 72 -3.17 -5.53 -6.78
CA HIS A 72 -2.17 -4.69 -7.44
C HIS A 72 -1.15 -4.07 -6.46
N ILE A 73 -1.13 -4.53 -5.21
CA ILE A 73 -0.15 -4.13 -4.19
C ILE A 73 1.12 -4.98 -4.34
N ASN A 74 2.28 -4.33 -4.32
CA ASN A 74 3.58 -4.99 -4.19
C ASN A 74 3.79 -5.40 -2.73
N VAL A 75 3.30 -6.59 -2.36
CA VAL A 75 3.29 -7.07 -0.97
C VAL A 75 4.69 -7.23 -0.38
N ASP A 76 5.72 -7.47 -1.21
CA ASP A 76 7.11 -7.52 -0.73
C ASP A 76 7.61 -6.14 -0.28
N ARG A 77 7.24 -5.08 -1.02
CA ARG A 77 7.54 -3.70 -0.60
C ARG A 77 6.73 -3.34 0.64
N LEU A 78 5.43 -3.63 0.64
CA LEU A 78 4.55 -3.35 1.77
C LEU A 78 5.07 -3.99 3.06
N ALA A 79 5.53 -5.24 2.98
CA ALA A 79 6.09 -5.93 4.13
C ALA A 79 7.31 -5.26 4.74
N ARG A 80 8.15 -4.61 3.92
CA ARG A 80 9.27 -3.82 4.42
C ARG A 80 8.79 -2.57 5.13
N CYS A 81 7.86 -1.83 4.51
CA CYS A 81 7.27 -0.64 5.12
C CYS A 81 6.62 -0.98 6.47
N VAL A 82 5.78 -2.02 6.53
CA VAL A 82 5.08 -2.40 7.77
C VAL A 82 6.03 -2.87 8.86
N ALA A 83 7.06 -3.66 8.52
CA ALA A 83 8.01 -4.17 9.50
C ALA A 83 8.90 -3.09 10.15
N GLU A 84 9.04 -1.92 9.50
CA GLU A 84 9.75 -0.77 10.04
C GLU A 84 8.88 0.10 10.96
N HIS A 85 7.56 -0.13 11.01
CA HIS A 85 6.64 0.70 11.77
C HIS A 85 6.62 0.33 13.27
N PRO A 86 6.79 1.29 14.20
CA PRO A 86 6.93 0.99 15.63
C PRO A 86 5.61 0.74 16.37
N SER A 87 4.47 1.19 15.82
CA SER A 87 3.17 1.04 16.50
C SER A 87 2.62 -0.39 16.41
N GLU A 88 2.33 -0.97 17.58
CA GLU A 88 1.59 -2.23 17.69
C GLU A 88 0.18 -2.17 17.08
N ARG A 89 -0.53 -1.04 17.18
CA ARG A 89 -1.88 -0.92 16.60
C ARG A 89 -1.83 -0.97 15.08
N VAL A 90 -0.81 -0.37 14.46
CA VAL A 90 -0.56 -0.48 13.02
C VAL A 90 -0.23 -1.92 12.63
N LEU A 91 0.64 -2.60 13.39
CA LEU A 91 0.96 -4.01 13.15
C LEU A 91 -0.27 -4.91 13.31
N ALA A 92 -1.13 -4.65 14.29
CA ALA A 92 -2.38 -5.38 14.50
C ALA A 92 -3.38 -5.18 13.34
N TYR A 93 -3.46 -3.97 12.77
CA TYR A 93 -4.26 -3.74 11.56
C TYR A 93 -3.76 -4.61 10.39
N TRP A 94 -2.45 -4.64 10.14
CA TRP A 94 -1.90 -5.46 9.06
C TRP A 94 -2.02 -6.97 9.32
N ALA A 95 -1.89 -7.40 10.58
CA ALA A 95 -2.21 -8.77 10.97
C ALA A 95 -3.69 -9.09 10.72
N ALA A 96 -4.61 -8.15 10.98
CA ALA A 96 -6.02 -8.32 10.69
C ALA A 96 -6.32 -8.39 9.19
N VAL A 97 -5.67 -7.58 8.37
CA VAL A 97 -5.72 -7.68 6.90
C VAL A 97 -5.28 -9.06 6.43
N SER A 98 -4.30 -9.69 7.07
CA SER A 98 -3.90 -11.08 6.76
C SER A 98 -5.03 -12.08 7.00
N THR A 99 -5.79 -11.91 8.08
CA THR A 99 -6.94 -12.78 8.41
C THR A 99 -8.07 -12.56 7.42
N TRP A 100 -8.38 -11.31 7.11
CA TRP A 100 -9.38 -10.92 6.13
C TRP A 100 -9.09 -11.51 4.75
N LEU A 101 -7.87 -11.28 4.25
CA LEU A 101 -7.42 -11.69 2.92
C LEU A 101 -6.76 -13.08 2.94
N LYS A 102 -7.16 -13.97 3.86
CA LYS A 102 -6.55 -15.30 4.05
C LYS A 102 -6.44 -16.19 2.80
N LYS A 103 -7.26 -15.93 1.77
CA LYS A 103 -7.20 -16.63 0.48
C LYS A 103 -6.04 -16.16 -0.40
N ASP A 104 -5.51 -14.96 -0.17
CA ASP A 104 -4.34 -14.43 -0.86
C ASP A 104 -3.06 -14.73 -0.07
N ARG A 105 -2.32 -15.73 -0.54
CA ARG A 105 -1.08 -16.20 0.12
C ARG A 105 0.01 -15.12 0.20
N ARG A 106 -0.05 -14.05 -0.61
CA ARG A 106 0.93 -12.96 -0.55
C ARG A 106 0.89 -12.26 0.81
N PHE A 107 -0.31 -12.08 1.38
CA PHE A 107 -0.55 -11.39 2.64
C PHE A 107 -0.30 -12.26 3.89
N ALA A 108 -0.21 -13.59 3.74
CA ALA A 108 -0.09 -14.53 4.87
C ALA A 108 1.07 -14.23 5.84
N ARG A 109 2.12 -13.55 5.37
CA ARG A 109 3.26 -13.13 6.20
C ARG A 109 2.88 -12.10 7.27
N PHE A 110 1.81 -11.33 7.07
CA PHE A 110 1.39 -10.28 7.99
C PHE A 110 0.73 -10.81 9.27
N ALA A 111 0.20 -12.04 9.25
CA ALA A 111 -0.37 -12.68 10.44
C ALA A 111 0.62 -12.75 11.62
N LYS A 112 1.94 -12.74 11.37
CA LYS A 112 2.97 -12.80 12.42
C LYS A 112 3.38 -11.44 12.97
N LEU A 113 2.90 -10.34 12.39
CA LEU A 113 3.29 -8.98 12.80
C LEU A 113 2.76 -8.62 14.19
N TYR A 114 1.65 -9.22 14.60
CA TYR A 114 1.05 -9.01 15.91
C TYR A 114 0.52 -10.33 16.47
N GLN A 115 0.98 -10.69 17.66
CA GLN A 115 0.57 -11.91 18.38
C GLN A 115 0.13 -11.59 19.82
N GLY A 116 -0.11 -10.31 20.11
CA GLY A 116 -0.60 -9.86 21.41
C GLY A 116 -2.09 -10.14 21.62
N PRO A 117 -2.63 -9.71 22.78
CA PRO A 117 -4.06 -9.76 23.05
C PRO A 117 -4.89 -9.01 22.00
N PRO A 118 -6.18 -9.36 21.78
CA PRO A 118 -7.03 -8.60 20.88
C PRO A 118 -7.05 -7.10 21.23
N LEU A 119 -6.86 -6.26 20.23
CA LEU A 119 -6.92 -4.81 20.36
C LEU A 119 -8.27 -4.29 19.90
N ASP A 120 -8.80 -3.34 20.64
CA ASP A 120 -10.00 -2.62 20.26
C ASP A 120 -9.65 -1.43 19.34
N LEU A 121 -10.39 -1.29 18.24
CA LEU A 121 -10.25 -0.10 17.39
C LEU A 121 -10.68 1.17 18.13
N LEU A 122 -11.85 1.10 18.77
CA LEU A 122 -12.41 2.21 19.53
C LEU A 122 -11.68 2.35 20.88
N PRO A 123 -11.41 3.59 21.35
CA PRO A 123 -10.84 3.79 22.68
C PRO A 123 -11.74 3.27 23.81
N VAL A 124 -13.06 3.30 23.61
CA VAL A 124 -14.07 2.89 24.59
C VAL A 124 -15.30 2.28 23.91
N GLY A 125 -16.00 1.38 24.61
CA GLY A 125 -17.33 0.90 24.22
C GLY A 125 -17.36 -0.20 23.17
N THR A 126 -16.22 -0.79 22.81
CA THR A 126 -16.13 -1.86 21.80
C THR A 126 -17.01 -3.06 22.13
N ASP A 127 -16.95 -3.58 23.36
CA ASP A 127 -17.76 -4.73 23.78
C ASP A 127 -19.26 -4.47 23.62
N PHE A 128 -19.73 -3.29 24.04
CA PHE A 128 -21.13 -2.91 23.89
C PHE A 128 -21.54 -2.81 22.42
N GLN A 129 -20.71 -2.20 21.56
CA GLN A 129 -21.03 -2.05 20.14
C GLN A 129 -21.00 -3.40 19.40
N ILE A 130 -20.05 -4.28 19.71
CA ILE A 130 -20.00 -5.65 19.17
C ILE A 130 -21.20 -6.45 19.65
N ALA A 131 -21.56 -6.40 20.93
CA ALA A 131 -22.74 -7.09 21.44
C ALA A 131 -24.04 -6.60 20.75
N ARG A 132 -24.11 -5.31 20.40
CA ARG A 132 -25.29 -4.71 19.77
C ARG A 132 -25.39 -4.97 18.26
N ARG A 133 -24.26 -4.94 17.55
CA ARG A 133 -24.23 -4.89 16.06
C ARG A 133 -23.43 -6.01 15.41
N GLY A 134 -22.71 -6.81 16.20
CA GLY A 134 -21.72 -7.75 15.70
C GLY A 134 -20.38 -7.07 15.40
N GLU A 135 -19.42 -7.91 14.99
CA GLU A 135 -18.12 -7.49 14.51
C GLU A 135 -18.16 -7.23 13.00
N ASP A 136 -17.30 -6.33 12.52
CA ASP A 136 -17.10 -6.08 11.10
C ASP A 136 -16.51 -7.34 10.44
N ALA A 137 -17.16 -7.86 9.40
CA ALA A 137 -16.78 -9.10 8.74
C ALA A 137 -15.35 -9.11 8.19
N ARG A 138 -14.75 -7.94 7.93
CA ARG A 138 -13.35 -7.81 7.50
C ARG A 138 -12.37 -8.07 8.64
N PHE A 139 -12.81 -7.98 9.90
CA PHE A 139 -11.96 -8.09 11.08
C PHE A 139 -12.32 -9.26 11.99
N GLU A 140 -13.42 -9.97 11.68
CA GLU A 140 -13.88 -11.13 12.45
C GLU A 140 -12.77 -12.21 12.59
N GLY A 141 -12.54 -12.63 13.84
CA GLY A 141 -11.51 -13.63 14.16
C GLY A 141 -10.07 -13.15 14.00
N SER A 142 -9.87 -11.83 13.86
CA SER A 142 -8.57 -11.19 13.75
C SER A 142 -8.11 -10.62 15.11
N PRO A 143 -6.85 -10.19 15.26
CA PRO A 143 -6.39 -9.55 16.49
C PRO A 143 -6.91 -8.12 16.67
N LEU A 144 -7.60 -7.53 15.70
CA LEU A 144 -8.19 -6.20 15.79
C LEU A 144 -9.71 -6.32 15.82
N ARG A 145 -10.32 -5.84 16.90
CA ARG A 145 -11.76 -5.86 17.12
C ARG A 145 -12.40 -4.58 16.62
N VAL A 146 -13.29 -4.72 15.64
CA VAL A 146 -13.96 -3.59 14.99
C VAL A 146 -15.47 -3.82 15.02
N PRO A 147 -16.27 -3.02 15.74
CA PRO A 147 -17.72 -3.16 15.70
C PRO A 147 -18.27 -2.88 14.30
N ALA A 148 -19.26 -3.65 13.86
CA ALA A 148 -19.89 -3.48 12.56
C ALA A 148 -20.43 -2.04 12.36
N GLY A 149 -20.15 -1.46 11.21
CA GLY A 149 -20.54 -0.10 10.85
C GLY A 149 -19.65 1.02 11.45
N THR A 150 -18.59 0.68 12.20
CA THR A 150 -17.59 1.67 12.65
C THR A 150 -16.78 2.22 11.47
N LEU A 151 -16.28 1.33 10.62
CA LEU A 151 -15.58 1.67 9.39
C LEU A 151 -16.57 1.57 8.24
N ARG A 152 -17.03 2.73 7.76
CA ARG A 152 -17.94 2.79 6.61
C ARG A 152 -17.36 2.00 5.44
N ASP A 153 -18.20 1.20 4.81
CA ASP A 153 -17.84 0.49 3.58
C ASP A 153 -18.58 1.11 2.39
N ARG A 154 -17.86 1.87 1.57
CA ARG A 154 -18.43 2.57 0.41
C ARG A 154 -17.42 2.63 -0.72
N VAL A 155 -17.63 1.77 -1.72
CA VAL A 155 -16.78 1.67 -2.92
C VAL A 155 -16.61 3.02 -3.65
N ALA A 156 -17.60 3.91 -3.61
CA ALA A 156 -17.50 5.24 -4.22
C ALA A 156 -16.46 6.17 -3.55
N ASP A 157 -15.99 5.84 -2.35
CA ASP A 157 -14.96 6.60 -1.65
C ASP A 157 -13.54 6.26 -2.19
N VAL A 158 -13.43 5.33 -3.15
CA VAL A 158 -12.18 5.00 -3.86
C VAL A 158 -12.39 4.97 -5.38
N LEU A 159 -11.32 5.24 -6.14
CA LEU A 159 -11.34 5.11 -7.60
C LEU A 159 -11.46 3.65 -8.00
N SER A 160 -12.23 3.36 -9.06
CA SER A 160 -12.16 2.04 -9.71
C SER A 160 -10.75 1.74 -10.25
N PRO A 161 -10.35 0.45 -10.42
CA PRO A 161 -9.10 0.10 -11.08
C PRO A 161 -8.91 0.81 -12.43
N GLU A 162 -9.97 0.90 -13.25
CA GLU A 162 -9.96 1.53 -14.57
C GLU A 162 -9.72 3.04 -14.50
N ALA A 163 -10.17 3.71 -13.44
CA ALA A 163 -9.88 5.11 -13.20
C ALA A 163 -8.44 5.27 -12.69
N LEU A 164 -8.00 4.42 -11.77
CA LEU A 164 -6.69 4.54 -11.15
C LEU A 164 -5.54 4.27 -12.14
N VAL A 165 -5.70 3.35 -13.11
CA VAL A 165 -4.68 3.14 -14.17
C VAL A 165 -4.46 4.37 -15.06
N ARG A 166 -5.47 5.23 -15.20
CA ARG A 166 -5.37 6.49 -15.95
C ARG A 166 -4.64 7.57 -15.14
N GLN A 167 -4.77 7.52 -13.82
CA GLN A 167 -4.18 8.50 -12.91
C GLN A 167 -2.73 8.17 -12.53
N HIS A 168 -2.43 6.90 -12.24
CA HIS A 168 -1.20 6.50 -11.56
C HIS A 168 -0.38 5.51 -12.40
N ALA A 169 0.79 5.94 -12.86
CA ALA A 169 1.66 5.15 -13.75
C ALA A 169 2.15 3.85 -13.11
N GLY A 170 2.58 3.89 -11.85
CA GLY A 170 3.00 2.70 -11.10
C GLY A 170 1.89 1.65 -11.01
N TYR A 171 0.69 2.04 -10.58
CA TYR A 171 -0.48 1.18 -10.57
C TYR A 171 -0.78 0.56 -11.94
N ARG A 172 -0.78 1.37 -13.01
CA ARG A 172 -0.98 0.89 -14.40
C ARG A 172 0.02 -0.20 -14.78
N ASN A 173 1.30 -0.01 -14.48
CA ASN A 173 2.33 -0.99 -14.81
C ASN A 173 2.22 -2.26 -13.98
N ARG A 174 1.73 -2.17 -12.74
CA ARG A 174 1.42 -3.35 -11.91
C ARG A 174 0.19 -4.11 -12.40
N VAL A 175 -0.78 -3.44 -13.02
CA VAL A 175 -1.90 -4.12 -13.72
C VAL A 175 -1.37 -4.88 -14.94
N ARG A 176 -0.46 -4.29 -15.72
CA ARG A 176 0.10 -4.90 -16.94
C ARG A 176 1.04 -6.08 -16.69
N MET A 177 1.95 -5.94 -15.72
CA MET A 177 3.07 -6.88 -15.49
C MET A 177 2.95 -7.67 -14.18
N GLY A 178 1.91 -7.42 -13.39
CA GLY A 178 1.80 -7.90 -12.03
C GLY A 178 2.52 -6.99 -11.01
N PRO A 179 2.10 -7.02 -9.73
CA PRO A 179 2.62 -6.12 -8.69
C PRO A 179 3.98 -6.57 -8.19
N SER A 180 5.03 -6.16 -8.90
CA SER A 180 6.40 -6.60 -8.66
C SER A 180 7.38 -5.44 -8.77
N TRP A 181 8.61 -5.66 -8.28
CA TRP A 181 9.71 -4.71 -8.48
C TRP A 181 9.99 -4.43 -9.96
N ARG A 182 9.71 -5.38 -10.87
CA ARG A 182 9.84 -5.15 -12.31
C ARG A 182 8.91 -4.02 -12.77
N ALA A 183 7.65 -4.06 -12.37
CA ALA A 183 6.68 -3.02 -12.72
C ALA A 183 7.08 -1.65 -12.15
N ASP A 184 7.63 -1.63 -10.93
CA ASP A 184 8.08 -0.39 -10.29
C ASP A 184 9.31 0.20 -11.01
N VAL A 185 10.32 -0.62 -11.35
CA VAL A 185 11.50 -0.19 -12.12
C VAL A 185 11.09 0.27 -13.53
N TRP A 186 10.19 -0.46 -14.18
CA TRP A 186 9.67 -0.09 -15.50
C TRP A 186 8.99 1.29 -15.48
N THR A 187 8.21 1.57 -14.43
CA THR A 187 7.57 2.88 -14.24
C THR A 187 8.58 4.01 -14.13
N VAL A 188 9.70 3.78 -13.43
CA VAL A 188 10.79 4.74 -13.32
C VAL A 188 11.44 5.00 -14.69
N LEU A 189 11.66 3.94 -15.47
CA LEU A 189 12.26 4.04 -16.82
C LEU A 189 11.34 4.67 -17.86
N GLU A 190 10.02 4.46 -17.77
CA GLU A 190 9.06 5.17 -18.64
C GLU A 190 9.12 6.70 -18.46
N ARG A 191 9.50 7.17 -17.27
CA ARG A 191 9.66 8.61 -17.00
C ARG A 191 11.03 9.13 -17.44
N ASP A 192 12.06 8.32 -17.25
CA ASP A 192 13.44 8.68 -17.53
C ASP A 192 14.18 7.48 -18.15
N PRO A 193 14.10 7.34 -19.49
CA PRO A 193 14.59 6.15 -20.19
C PRO A 193 16.12 5.96 -20.16
N GLU A 194 16.86 7.02 -19.85
CA GLU A 194 18.33 7.05 -19.91
C GLU A 194 18.98 6.74 -18.56
N LEU A 195 18.18 6.39 -17.54
CA LEU A 195 18.70 6.08 -16.22
C LEU A 195 19.69 4.91 -16.22
N SER A 196 20.72 5.07 -15.39
CA SER A 196 21.57 3.94 -15.01
C SER A 196 20.80 2.95 -14.14
N ALA A 197 21.23 1.68 -14.13
CA ALA A 197 20.63 0.66 -13.28
C ALA A 197 20.70 1.01 -11.78
N ALA A 198 21.75 1.72 -11.35
CA ALA A 198 21.88 2.17 -9.96
C ALA A 198 20.86 3.27 -9.61
N GLU A 199 20.63 4.23 -10.50
CA GLU A 199 19.63 5.28 -10.31
C GLU A 199 18.21 4.69 -10.34
N ALA A 200 17.94 3.79 -11.30
CA ALA A 200 16.66 3.09 -11.39
C ALA A 200 16.38 2.26 -10.13
N ALA A 201 17.39 1.54 -9.61
CA ALA A 201 17.27 0.80 -8.35
C ALA A 201 16.91 1.71 -7.18
N ARG A 202 17.59 2.87 -7.06
CA ARG A 202 17.35 3.83 -5.98
C ARG A 202 15.94 4.40 -6.05
N ARG A 203 15.52 4.91 -7.21
CA ARG A 203 14.18 5.50 -7.41
C ARG A 203 13.06 4.47 -7.24
N ALA A 204 13.29 3.23 -7.66
CA ALA A 204 12.32 2.16 -7.48
C ALA A 204 12.39 1.51 -6.09
N GLY A 205 13.35 1.84 -5.22
CA GLY A 205 13.51 1.21 -3.90
C GLY A 205 13.85 -0.28 -3.96
N CYS A 206 14.51 -0.74 -5.02
CA CYS A 206 14.83 -2.17 -5.19
C CYS A 206 16.35 -2.44 -5.18
N SER A 207 16.73 -3.71 -5.26
CA SER A 207 18.15 -4.07 -5.37
C SER A 207 18.71 -3.70 -6.75
N PHE A 208 20.01 -3.42 -6.83
CA PHE A 208 20.70 -3.18 -8.10
C PHE A 208 20.52 -4.36 -9.08
N ALA A 209 20.68 -5.60 -8.59
CA ALA A 209 20.53 -6.80 -9.42
C ALA A 209 19.14 -6.92 -10.05
N THR A 210 18.09 -6.52 -9.31
CA THR A 210 16.72 -6.46 -9.83
C THR A 210 16.60 -5.39 -10.90
N ALA A 211 17.07 -4.17 -10.64
CA ALA A 211 16.95 -3.06 -11.58
C ALA A 211 17.75 -3.30 -12.87
N TRP A 212 18.97 -3.84 -12.75
CA TRP A 212 19.87 -4.08 -13.88
C TRP A 212 19.21 -4.94 -14.96
N ARG A 213 18.60 -6.07 -14.58
CA ARG A 213 17.88 -6.95 -15.53
C ARG A 213 16.73 -6.23 -16.24
N VAL A 214 15.98 -5.41 -15.50
CA VAL A 214 14.82 -4.69 -16.06
C VAL A 214 15.28 -3.59 -17.03
N VAL A 215 16.38 -2.91 -16.72
CA VAL A 215 16.98 -1.89 -17.59
C VAL A 215 17.47 -2.51 -18.90
N GLU A 216 18.10 -3.69 -18.85
CA GLU A 216 18.49 -4.42 -20.07
C GLU A 216 17.28 -4.75 -20.94
N ASP A 217 16.24 -5.37 -20.36
CA ASP A 217 15.01 -5.71 -21.09
C ASP A 217 14.33 -4.47 -21.68
N PHE A 218 14.28 -3.37 -20.93
CA PHE A 218 13.69 -2.11 -21.38
C PHE A 218 14.44 -1.53 -22.60
N ARG A 219 15.78 -1.59 -22.59
CA ARG A 219 16.61 -1.15 -23.72
C ARG A 219 16.43 -2.01 -24.96
N VAL A 220 16.29 -3.34 -24.79
CA VAL A 220 16.01 -4.25 -25.92
C VAL A 220 14.70 -3.87 -26.60
N LEU A 221 13.64 -3.63 -25.82
CA LEU A 221 12.33 -3.27 -26.37
C LEU A 221 12.36 -1.90 -27.06
N ARG A 222 13.02 -0.89 -26.48
CA ARG A 222 13.19 0.41 -27.14
C ARG A 222 14.03 0.31 -28.43
N GLY A 223 15.08 -0.50 -28.43
CA GLY A 223 15.91 -0.72 -29.61
C GLY A 223 15.14 -1.38 -30.76
N GLY A 224 14.16 -2.23 -30.45
CA GLY A 224 13.25 -2.83 -31.43
C GLY A 224 12.21 -1.86 -32.00
N GLU A 225 11.77 -0.87 -31.22
CA GLU A 225 10.81 0.16 -31.66
C GLU A 225 11.38 1.14 -32.69
N VAL A 226 12.70 1.37 -32.70
CA VAL A 226 13.38 2.26 -33.67
C VAL A 226 13.48 1.63 -35.07
N GLY A 227 13.31 0.30 -35.20
CA GLY A 227 13.44 -0.43 -36.46
C GLY A 227 12.13 -0.72 -37.22
N LEU A 228 10.98 -0.29 -36.70
CA LEU A 228 9.65 -0.59 -37.26
C LEU A 228 8.84 0.68 -37.62
N GLY A 229 9.50 1.83 -37.71
CA GLY A 229 8.91 3.11 -38.16
C GLY A 229 9.28 3.45 -39.60
#